data_AF-A0A6L7W2A8-F1
#
_entry.id   AF-A0A6L7W2A8-F1
#
_cell.length_a   1.000
_cell.length_b   1.000
_cell.length_c   1.000
_cell.angle_alpha   90.00
_cell.angle_beta   90.00
_cell.angle_gamma   90.00
#
_symmetry.space_group_name_H-M   'P 1'
#
loop_
_entity.id
_entity.type
_entity.pdbx_description
1 polymer ?
#
loop_
_entity_poly.entity_id
_entity_poly.type
_entity_poly.pdbx_seq_one_letter_code
_entity_poly.pdbx_strand_id
1 'polypeptide(L)'
;MIDINEQRNILSQVDLLRYNLVEKKKKKNHLGQFFTPAPIAEFMAQMFHISEASVHLLDAGAGIGSLSAAFVDYVCTQKYPPKKFTITAYEIDASLTPFLENTLKACRSKCEQRGIHFSYKVINEDFVKAATSALRQDLFSPPAKKFNYAILNPPYKKIQSSSEHRKLLRRLGIETSNLYTAFLAIIKKLLTDEGQLVAITPRSFCNGPYFKAFRNDFLEEMALKRIHIFESRKRAFSDDGVLQENIIFHAIKSKKKPSKIAISSHSSPGDPLFWRDVEYD
;
A
#
# COMPACT_ATOMS: atom_id res chain seq x y z
N MET A 1 -12.64 -24.85 -24.72
CA MET A 1 -13.79 -24.77 -23.80
C MET A 1 -13.32 -24.07 -22.53
N ILE A 2 -13.43 -22.75 -22.50
CA ILE A 2 -13.22 -21.95 -21.30
C ILE A 2 -14.61 -21.54 -20.87
N ASP A 3 -15.15 -22.29 -19.91
CA ASP A 3 -16.33 -21.87 -19.18
C ASP A 3 -16.02 -22.06 -17.70
N ILE A 4 -15.31 -21.07 -17.17
CA ILE A 4 -15.11 -20.87 -15.74
C ILE A 4 -15.85 -19.57 -15.46
N ASN A 5 -17.16 -19.71 -15.32
CA ASN A 5 -18.08 -18.86 -14.60
C ASN A 5 -17.39 -17.72 -13.84
N GLU A 6 -17.78 -16.48 -14.15
CA GLU A 6 -17.51 -15.25 -13.43
C GLU A 6 -17.48 -15.45 -11.90
N GLN A 7 -16.34 -15.89 -11.36
CA GLN A 7 -16.00 -15.68 -9.96
C GLN A 7 -15.83 -14.18 -9.82
N ARG A 8 -16.96 -13.50 -9.58
CA ARG A 8 -17.11 -12.06 -9.39
C ARG A 8 -15.81 -11.48 -8.89
N ASN A 9 -15.05 -10.87 -9.80
CA ASN A 9 -13.80 -10.23 -9.48
C ASN A 9 -14.12 -9.10 -8.49
N ILE A 10 -13.76 -9.26 -7.22
CA ILE A 10 -14.10 -8.30 -6.15
C ILE A 10 -13.54 -6.95 -6.56
N LEU A 11 -12.32 -6.94 -7.10
CA LEU A 11 -11.68 -5.74 -7.57
C LEU A 11 -12.51 -5.00 -8.63
N SER A 12 -13.18 -5.69 -9.56
CA SER A 12 -14.06 -5.06 -10.55
C SER A 12 -15.27 -4.36 -9.90
N GLN A 13 -15.86 -4.96 -8.87
CA GLN A 13 -16.98 -4.35 -8.13
C GLN A 13 -16.52 -3.10 -7.36
N VAL A 14 -15.36 -3.20 -6.71
CA VAL A 14 -14.75 -2.08 -5.99
C VAL A 14 -14.37 -0.95 -6.94
N ASP A 15 -13.93 -1.25 -8.17
CA ASP A 15 -13.59 -0.24 -9.16
C ASP A 15 -14.80 0.53 -9.69
N LEU A 16 -15.95 -0.14 -9.86
CA LEU A 16 -17.20 0.54 -10.20
C LEU A 16 -17.64 1.51 -9.09
N LEU A 17 -17.52 1.08 -7.82
CA LEU A 17 -17.78 1.95 -6.67
C LEU A 17 -16.80 3.12 -6.61
N ARG A 18 -15.51 2.87 -6.88
CA ARG A 18 -14.46 3.89 -6.96
C ARG A 18 -14.83 4.97 -7.96
N TYR A 19 -15.20 4.58 -9.19
CA TYR A 19 -15.53 5.51 -10.26
C TYR A 19 -16.65 6.48 -9.84
N ASN A 20 -17.71 5.94 -9.25
CA ASN A 20 -18.84 6.72 -8.74
C ASN A 20 -18.47 7.67 -7.58
N LEU A 21 -17.52 7.27 -6.72
CA LEU A 21 -17.06 8.09 -5.59
C LEU A 21 -16.07 9.18 -5.99
N VAL A 22 -15.18 8.90 -6.95
CA VAL A 22 -14.24 9.88 -7.50
C VAL A 22 -15.00 11.07 -8.07
N GLU A 23 -16.02 10.81 -8.89
CA GLU A 23 -16.88 11.86 -9.46
C GLU A 23 -17.55 12.73 -8.38
N LYS A 24 -18.02 12.09 -7.28
CA LYS A 24 -18.64 12.81 -6.15
C LYS A 24 -17.63 13.59 -5.28
N LYS A 25 -16.40 13.09 -5.13
CA LYS A 25 -15.38 13.64 -4.22
C LYS A 25 -14.35 14.57 -4.89
N LYS A 26 -14.34 14.73 -6.23
CA LYS A 26 -13.48 15.68 -6.97
C LYS A 26 -13.47 17.11 -6.38
N LYS A 27 -14.53 17.54 -5.69
CA LYS A 27 -14.65 18.87 -5.05
C LYS A 27 -14.19 18.97 -3.58
N LYS A 28 -13.79 17.88 -2.90
CA LYS A 28 -13.56 17.83 -1.43
C LYS A 28 -12.28 17.11 -0.97
N ASN A 29 -11.22 17.05 -1.80
CA ASN A 29 -10.02 16.27 -1.46
C ASN A 29 -9.06 16.97 -0.46
N HIS A 30 -9.54 17.40 0.71
CA HIS A 30 -8.75 18.08 1.74
C HIS A 30 -7.77 17.15 2.49
N LEU A 31 -7.98 15.83 2.36
CA LEU A 31 -7.15 14.80 2.97
C LEU A 31 -5.96 14.39 2.08
N GLY A 32 -5.92 14.84 0.81
CA GLY A 32 -4.88 14.43 -0.14
C GLY A 32 -4.95 12.95 -0.51
N GLN A 33 -6.14 12.35 -0.43
CA GLN A 33 -6.40 10.93 -0.68
C GLN A 33 -6.68 10.71 -2.17
N PHE A 34 -6.07 9.68 -2.74
CA PHE A 34 -6.34 9.26 -4.12
C PHE A 34 -6.82 7.82 -4.10
N PHE A 35 -7.87 7.51 -4.86
CA PHE A 35 -8.34 6.14 -4.98
C PHE A 35 -7.55 5.41 -6.05
N THR A 36 -7.05 4.22 -5.73
CA THR A 36 -6.25 3.41 -6.66
C THR A 36 -7.15 2.71 -7.69
N PRO A 37 -6.96 2.93 -9.00
CA PRO A 37 -7.65 2.17 -10.05
C PRO A 37 -7.32 0.68 -10.00
N ALA A 38 -8.28 -0.18 -10.38
CA ALA A 38 -8.11 -1.63 -10.39
C ALA A 38 -6.83 -2.12 -11.09
N PRO A 39 -6.47 -1.67 -12.30
CA PRO A 39 -5.24 -2.14 -12.96
C PRO A 39 -3.98 -1.84 -12.16
N ILE A 40 -3.94 -0.70 -11.45
CA ILE A 40 -2.82 -0.31 -10.60
C ILE A 40 -2.79 -1.13 -9.31
N ALA A 41 -3.96 -1.33 -8.69
CA ALA A 41 -4.08 -2.12 -7.47
C ALA A 41 -3.67 -3.59 -7.71
N GLU A 42 -4.11 -4.18 -8.82
CA GLU A 42 -3.71 -5.52 -9.25
C GLU A 42 -2.21 -5.61 -9.51
N PHE A 43 -1.64 -4.66 -10.26
CA PHE A 43 -0.21 -4.61 -10.50
C PHE A 43 0.61 -4.55 -9.20
N MET A 44 0.19 -3.72 -8.24
CA MET A 44 0.82 -3.63 -6.92
C MET A 44 0.74 -4.97 -6.16
N ALA A 45 -0.42 -5.62 -6.17
CA ALA A 45 -0.61 -6.91 -5.50
C ALA A 45 0.31 -8.01 -6.08
N GLN A 46 0.48 -8.04 -7.40
CA GLN A 46 1.34 -9.02 -8.08
C GLN A 46 2.85 -8.82 -7.82
N MET A 47 3.27 -7.70 -7.22
CA MET A 47 4.68 -7.48 -6.88
C MET A 47 5.12 -8.25 -5.62
N PHE A 48 4.19 -8.74 -4.82
CA PHE A 48 4.48 -9.49 -3.60
C PHE A 48 4.85 -10.94 -3.89
N HIS A 49 5.72 -11.50 -3.06
CA HIS A 49 5.97 -12.94 -3.01
C HIS A 49 5.25 -13.54 -1.79
N ILE A 50 4.26 -14.41 -2.01
CA ILE A 50 3.52 -15.04 -0.91
C ILE A 50 4.15 -16.40 -0.59
N SER A 51 4.76 -16.54 0.59
CA SER A 51 5.44 -17.77 1.01
C SER A 51 4.98 -18.32 2.36
N GLU A 52 4.35 -17.47 3.17
CA GLU A 52 4.03 -17.74 4.56
C GLU A 52 2.67 -18.40 4.70
N ALA A 53 2.55 -19.33 5.65
CA ALA A 53 1.29 -19.97 5.98
C ALA A 53 0.26 -19.00 6.62
N SER A 54 0.71 -17.84 7.09
CA SER A 54 -0.13 -16.79 7.67
C SER A 54 0.23 -15.42 7.10
N VAL A 55 -0.76 -14.75 6.55
CA VAL A 55 -0.65 -13.38 6.01
C VAL A 55 -1.28 -12.41 7.00
N HIS A 56 -0.53 -11.38 7.37
CA HIS A 56 -0.97 -10.25 8.18
C HIS A 56 -0.71 -8.97 7.39
N LEU A 57 -1.72 -8.53 6.64
CA LEU A 57 -1.66 -7.38 5.75
C LEU A 57 -2.03 -6.10 6.50
N LEU A 58 -1.22 -5.05 6.31
CA LEU A 58 -1.55 -3.67 6.66
C LEU A 58 -1.93 -2.89 5.40
N ASP A 59 -3.12 -2.28 5.43
CA ASP A 59 -3.56 -1.26 4.48
C ASP A 59 -3.79 0.05 5.27
N ALA A 60 -2.77 0.90 5.33
CA ALA A 60 -2.75 2.04 6.25
C ALA A 60 -3.55 3.26 5.78
N GLY A 61 -4.13 3.19 4.57
CA GLY A 61 -4.94 4.25 3.97
C GLY A 61 -5.93 3.63 3.00
N ALA A 62 -6.81 2.78 3.52
CA ALA A 62 -7.53 1.78 2.75
C ALA A 62 -8.56 2.37 1.79
N GLY A 63 -9.08 3.58 2.04
CA GLY A 63 -10.15 4.16 1.24
C GLY A 63 -11.37 3.25 1.25
N ILE A 64 -11.76 2.76 0.07
CA ILE A 64 -12.84 1.77 -0.09
C ILE A 64 -12.34 0.32 -0.19
N GLY A 65 -11.04 0.09 -0.01
CA GLY A 65 -10.44 -1.25 0.01
C GLY A 65 -9.97 -1.77 -1.34
N SER A 66 -9.70 -0.91 -2.34
CA SER A 66 -9.22 -1.34 -3.67
C SER A 66 -7.92 -2.14 -3.59
N LEU A 67 -6.94 -1.69 -2.80
CA LEU A 67 -5.67 -2.38 -2.60
C LEU A 67 -5.84 -3.69 -1.83
N SER A 68 -6.65 -3.66 -0.75
CA SER A 68 -7.03 -4.85 0.01
C SER A 68 -7.69 -5.92 -0.87
N ALA A 69 -8.65 -5.53 -1.72
CA ALA A 69 -9.32 -6.44 -2.65
C ALA A 69 -8.36 -7.05 -3.67
N ALA A 70 -7.51 -6.23 -4.29
CA ALA A 70 -6.51 -6.70 -5.25
C ALA A 70 -5.52 -7.70 -4.63
N PHE A 71 -5.07 -7.42 -3.39
CA PHE A 71 -4.19 -8.34 -2.67
C PHE A 71 -4.90 -9.66 -2.35
N VAL A 72 -6.17 -9.62 -1.94
CA VAL A 72 -6.98 -10.83 -1.71
C VAL A 72 -7.15 -11.65 -2.97
N ASP A 73 -7.46 -11.00 -4.08
CA ASP A 73 -7.59 -11.66 -5.38
C ASP A 73 -6.27 -12.35 -5.76
N TYR A 74 -5.13 -11.68 -5.62
CA TYR A 74 -3.80 -12.23 -5.87
C TYR A 74 -3.44 -13.41 -4.93
N VAL A 75 -3.77 -13.32 -3.64
CA VAL A 75 -3.54 -14.42 -2.69
C VAL A 75 -4.39 -15.65 -3.05
N CYS A 76 -5.63 -15.44 -3.49
CA CYS A 76 -6.54 -16.52 -3.84
C CYS A 76 -6.12 -17.26 -5.12
N THR A 77 -5.36 -16.61 -6.02
CA THR A 77 -4.84 -17.26 -7.24
C THR A 77 -3.60 -18.12 -6.98
N GLN A 78 -2.97 -18.02 -5.80
CA GLN A 78 -1.80 -18.81 -5.47
C GLN A 78 -2.13 -20.31 -5.52
N LYS A 79 -1.18 -21.09 -6.07
CA LYS A 79 -1.29 -22.57 -6.10
C LYS A 79 -1.42 -23.16 -4.71
N TYR A 80 -0.70 -22.59 -3.75
CA TYR A 80 -0.73 -22.94 -2.34
C TYR A 80 -1.08 -21.67 -1.53
N PRO A 81 -2.38 -21.37 -1.35
CA PRO A 81 -2.79 -20.20 -0.58
C PRO A 81 -2.44 -20.35 0.91
N PRO A 82 -2.28 -19.24 1.64
CA PRO A 82 -2.02 -19.28 3.08
C PRO A 82 -3.20 -19.91 3.83
N LYS A 83 -2.92 -20.50 5.00
CA LYS A 83 -3.97 -21.06 5.88
C LYS A 83 -4.75 -19.96 6.59
N LYS A 84 -4.09 -18.85 6.92
CA LYS A 84 -4.66 -17.71 7.64
C LYS A 84 -4.36 -16.42 6.90
N PHE A 85 -5.35 -15.53 6.83
CA PHE A 85 -5.17 -14.21 6.26
C PHE A 85 -5.95 -13.17 7.09
N THR A 86 -5.22 -12.25 7.71
CA THR A 86 -5.75 -11.11 8.45
C THR A 86 -5.43 -9.80 7.73
N ILE A 87 -6.42 -8.92 7.59
CA ILE A 87 -6.24 -7.53 7.13
C ILE A 87 -6.46 -6.55 8.29
N THR A 88 -5.54 -5.62 8.49
CA THR A 88 -5.79 -4.41 9.30
C THR A 88 -5.83 -3.21 8.37
N ALA A 89 -7.01 -2.60 8.25
CA ALA A 89 -7.27 -1.47 7.37
C ALA A 89 -7.52 -0.21 8.19
N TYR A 90 -6.77 0.86 7.92
CA TYR A 90 -6.99 2.18 8.49
C TYR A 90 -7.65 3.08 7.46
N GLU A 91 -8.67 3.82 7.88
CA GLU A 91 -9.32 4.84 7.06
C GLU A 91 -9.78 5.99 7.95
N ILE A 92 -9.35 7.21 7.67
CA ILE A 92 -9.68 8.37 8.51
C ILE A 92 -11.06 8.96 8.17
N ASP A 93 -11.50 8.82 6.92
CA ASP A 93 -12.80 9.31 6.46
C ASP A 93 -13.91 8.29 6.78
N ALA A 94 -14.66 8.59 7.85
CA ALA A 94 -15.79 7.76 8.30
C ALA A 94 -16.83 7.51 7.20
N SER A 95 -16.97 8.40 6.20
CA SER A 95 -17.89 8.20 5.08
C SER A 95 -17.49 7.04 4.16
N LEU A 96 -16.22 6.64 4.16
CA LEU A 96 -15.70 5.53 3.37
C LEU A 96 -15.79 4.19 4.09
N THR A 97 -15.90 4.20 5.42
CA THR A 97 -15.92 2.99 6.26
C THR A 97 -17.00 1.98 5.84
N PRO A 98 -18.27 2.35 5.53
CA PRO A 98 -19.26 1.39 5.06
C PRO A 98 -18.89 0.70 3.75
N PHE A 99 -18.23 1.43 2.83
CA PHE A 99 -17.77 0.86 1.55
C PHE A 99 -16.61 -0.11 1.78
N LEU A 100 -15.65 0.28 2.62
CA LEU A 100 -14.52 -0.56 3.02
C LEU A 100 -14.98 -1.85 3.70
N GLU A 101 -15.94 -1.77 4.63
CA GLU A 101 -16.55 -2.93 5.29
C GLU A 101 -17.18 -3.90 4.28
N ASN A 102 -17.93 -3.38 3.30
CA ASN A 102 -18.53 -4.22 2.26
C ASN A 102 -17.46 -4.92 1.40
N THR A 103 -16.40 -4.21 1.03
CA THR A 103 -15.26 -4.78 0.32
C THR A 103 -14.58 -5.89 1.12
N LEU A 104 -14.32 -5.68 2.41
CA LEU A 104 -13.67 -6.68 3.26
C LEU A 104 -14.56 -7.89 3.57
N LYS A 105 -15.89 -7.72 3.61
CA LYS A 105 -16.85 -8.83 3.66
C LYS A 105 -16.81 -9.66 2.37
N ALA A 106 -16.75 -9.02 1.21
CA ALA A 106 -16.57 -9.75 -0.05
C ALA A 106 -15.24 -10.51 -0.08
N CYS A 107 -14.16 -9.89 0.39
CA CYS A 107 -12.84 -10.53 0.53
C CYS A 107 -12.91 -11.77 1.42
N ARG A 108 -13.62 -11.69 2.56
CA ARG A 108 -13.86 -12.83 3.44
C ARG A 108 -14.51 -13.99 2.69
N SER A 109 -15.62 -13.74 2.00
CA SER A 109 -16.34 -14.77 1.26
C SER A 109 -15.46 -15.46 0.22
N LYS A 110 -14.61 -14.71 -0.50
CA LYS A 110 -13.69 -15.28 -1.50
C LYS A 110 -12.56 -16.10 -0.87
N CYS A 111 -11.98 -15.63 0.24
CA CYS A 111 -10.98 -16.38 0.99
C CYS A 111 -11.55 -17.71 1.53
N GLU A 112 -12.76 -17.67 2.11
CA GLU A 112 -13.42 -18.86 2.68
C GLU A 112 -13.71 -19.91 1.59
N GLN A 113 -14.10 -19.49 0.38
CA GLN A 113 -14.24 -20.38 -0.79
C GLN A 113 -12.93 -21.07 -1.21
N ARG A 114 -11.77 -20.50 -0.86
CA ARG A 114 -10.44 -21.08 -1.09
C ARG A 114 -9.89 -21.83 0.13
N GLY A 115 -10.69 -22.01 1.18
CA GLY A 115 -10.27 -22.68 2.42
C GLY A 115 -9.32 -21.85 3.28
N ILE A 116 -9.26 -20.53 3.08
CA ILE A 116 -8.41 -19.62 3.84
C ILE A 116 -9.20 -19.09 5.04
N HIS A 117 -8.66 -19.23 6.25
CA HIS A 117 -9.26 -18.61 7.44
C HIS A 117 -9.02 -17.10 7.41
N PHE A 118 -10.08 -16.34 7.12
CA PHE A 118 -10.01 -14.90 6.93
C PHE A 118 -10.56 -14.10 8.11
N SER A 119 -9.85 -13.04 8.47
CA SER A 119 -10.32 -12.04 9.44
C SER A 119 -9.89 -10.64 8.99
N TYR A 120 -10.60 -9.62 9.44
CA TYR A 120 -10.20 -8.25 9.19
C TYR A 120 -10.56 -7.35 10.36
N LYS A 121 -9.86 -6.23 10.47
CA LYS A 121 -10.15 -5.13 11.40
C LYS A 121 -10.12 -3.82 10.63
N VAL A 122 -11.22 -3.07 10.70
CA VAL A 122 -11.27 -1.67 10.24
C VAL A 122 -11.04 -0.75 11.43
N ILE A 123 -10.13 0.20 11.28
CA ILE A 123 -9.81 1.20 12.30
C ILE A 123 -10.09 2.58 11.68
N ASN A 124 -11.18 3.21 12.13
CA ASN A 124 -11.56 4.55 11.68
C ASN A 124 -10.84 5.63 12.49
N GLU A 125 -9.51 5.73 12.31
CA GLU A 125 -8.66 6.68 13.01
C GLU A 125 -7.56 7.23 12.10
N ASP A 126 -6.94 8.34 12.51
CA ASP A 126 -5.69 8.81 11.91
C ASP A 126 -4.57 7.77 12.13
N PHE A 127 -4.05 7.19 11.04
CA PHE A 127 -3.02 6.17 11.10
C PHE A 127 -1.76 6.61 11.85
N VAL A 128 -1.30 7.85 11.66
CA VAL A 128 -0.08 8.34 12.34
C VAL A 128 -0.32 8.39 13.84
N LYS A 129 -1.50 8.86 14.27
CA LYS A 129 -1.89 8.87 15.68
C LYS A 129 -1.97 7.46 16.27
N ALA A 130 -2.76 6.59 15.65
CA ALA A 130 -2.99 5.23 16.13
C ALA A 130 -1.70 4.40 16.18
N ALA A 131 -0.89 4.46 15.12
CA ALA A 131 0.38 3.74 15.06
C ALA A 131 1.42 4.30 16.04
N THR A 132 1.45 5.62 16.29
CA THR A 132 2.34 6.20 17.31
C THR A 132 2.01 5.66 18.70
N SER A 133 0.73 5.59 19.06
CA SER A 133 0.31 4.99 20.33
C SER A 133 0.71 3.51 20.42
N ALA A 134 0.49 2.74 19.35
CA ALA A 134 0.84 1.32 19.31
C ALA A 134 2.36 1.06 19.41
N LEU A 135 3.19 1.87 18.74
CA LEU A 135 4.64 1.73 18.73
C LEU A 135 5.30 2.13 20.05
N ARG A 136 4.66 3.00 20.84
CA ARG A 136 5.20 3.46 22.13
C ARG A 136 4.99 2.47 23.28
N GLN A 137 4.21 1.41 23.06
CA GLN A 137 3.87 0.40 24.08
C GLN A 137 3.39 1.05 25.39
N ASP A 138 2.21 1.69 25.38
CA ASP A 138 1.48 1.86 26.64
C ASP A 138 1.37 0.46 27.30
N LEU A 139 1.68 0.39 28.60
CA LEU A 139 2.12 -0.75 29.44
C LEU A 139 1.44 -2.13 29.30
N PHE A 140 0.43 -2.28 28.43
CA PHE A 140 -0.33 -3.51 28.21
C PHE A 140 -0.44 -3.92 26.73
N SER A 141 0.36 -3.36 25.83
CA SER A 141 0.22 -3.62 24.38
C SER A 141 1.07 -4.80 23.88
N PRO A 142 0.49 -5.75 23.11
CA PRO A 142 1.25 -6.83 22.45
C PRO A 142 2.28 -6.28 21.44
N PRO A 143 3.33 -7.06 21.10
CA PRO A 143 4.52 -6.58 20.39
C PRO A 143 4.22 -5.75 19.14
N ALA A 144 5.02 -4.70 18.93
CA ALA A 144 4.73 -3.64 17.97
C ALA A 144 4.89 -4.04 16.49
N LYS A 145 5.68 -5.08 16.18
CA LYS A 145 5.80 -5.67 14.83
C LYS A 145 4.69 -6.71 14.63
N LYS A 146 3.78 -6.47 13.68
CA LYS A 146 2.58 -7.31 13.49
C LYS A 146 2.29 -7.71 12.05
N PHE A 147 3.00 -7.15 11.08
CA PHE A 147 2.66 -7.29 9.67
C PHE A 147 3.84 -7.86 8.88
N ASN A 148 3.61 -8.93 8.13
CA ASN A 148 4.55 -9.41 7.12
C ASN A 148 4.27 -8.83 5.73
N TYR A 149 3.12 -8.17 5.54
CA TYR A 149 2.78 -7.50 4.29
C TYR A 149 2.19 -6.12 4.56
N ALA A 150 2.55 -5.14 3.73
CA ALA A 150 1.92 -3.83 3.70
C ALA A 150 1.75 -3.35 2.27
N ILE A 151 0.54 -2.95 1.90
CA ILE A 151 0.22 -2.37 0.59
C ILE A 151 -0.31 -0.95 0.79
N LEU A 152 0.16 0.01 -0.02
CA LEU A 152 -0.10 1.42 0.28
C LEU A 152 -0.21 2.34 -0.93
N ASN A 153 -1.28 3.14 -0.95
CA ASN A 153 -1.37 4.40 -1.68
C ASN A 153 -1.57 5.53 -0.65
N PRO A 154 -0.48 6.11 -0.12
CA PRO A 154 -0.54 7.03 1.00
C PRO A 154 -1.05 8.42 0.57
N PRO A 155 -1.55 9.25 1.51
CA PRO A 155 -1.97 10.60 1.20
C PRO A 155 -0.79 11.53 0.85
N TYR A 156 -0.96 12.39 -0.16
CA TYR A 156 0.07 13.30 -0.65
C TYR A 156 -0.11 14.71 -0.09
N LYS A 157 0.38 14.94 1.13
CA LYS A 157 0.23 16.22 1.84
C LYS A 157 1.48 16.61 2.62
N LYS A 158 1.82 17.90 2.61
CA LYS A 158 2.88 18.45 3.47
C LYS A 158 2.42 18.46 4.93
N ILE A 159 3.32 18.12 5.83
CA ILE A 159 3.13 18.20 7.28
C ILE A 159 3.55 19.60 7.72
N GLN A 160 2.66 20.33 8.40
CA GLN A 160 3.01 21.63 8.97
C GLN A 160 3.93 21.45 10.19
N SER A 161 4.93 22.30 10.33
CA SER A 161 5.97 22.19 11.38
C SER A 161 5.41 22.22 12.81
N SER A 162 4.33 22.95 13.05
CA SER A 162 3.64 23.04 14.36
C SER A 162 2.54 22.00 14.56
N SER A 163 2.24 21.16 13.57
CA SER A 163 1.15 20.18 13.62
C SER A 163 1.35 19.09 14.67
N GLU A 164 0.26 18.47 15.10
CA GLU A 164 0.31 17.29 15.97
C GLU A 164 1.00 16.11 15.28
N HIS A 165 0.80 15.91 13.97
CA HIS A 165 1.56 14.92 13.18
C HIS A 165 3.06 15.09 13.38
N ARG A 166 3.58 16.32 13.31
CA ARG A 166 5.01 16.57 13.48
C ARG A 166 5.50 16.23 14.89
N LYS A 167 4.70 16.51 15.93
CA LYS A 167 5.01 16.15 17.32
C LYS A 167 5.03 14.63 17.53
N LEU A 168 4.04 13.92 16.97
CA LEU A 168 3.95 12.46 17.04
C LEU A 168 5.12 11.77 16.34
N LEU A 169 5.46 12.21 15.12
CA LEU A 169 6.59 11.65 14.36
C LEU A 169 7.93 11.86 15.08
N ARG A 170 8.15 13.03 15.69
CA ARG A 170 9.35 13.30 16.50
C ARG A 170 9.46 12.31 17.68
N ARG A 171 8.35 11.93 18.32
CA ARG A 171 8.34 10.92 19.40
C ARG A 171 8.76 9.52 18.92
N LEU A 172 8.64 9.25 17.62
CA LEU A 172 9.08 7.99 17.00
C LEU A 172 10.49 8.07 16.40
N GLY A 173 11.17 9.23 16.54
CA GLY A 173 12.45 9.50 15.88
C GLY A 173 12.32 9.63 14.36
N ILE A 174 11.14 9.96 13.83
CA ILE A 174 10.88 10.06 12.39
C ILE A 174 11.02 11.51 11.94
N GLU A 175 11.99 11.74 11.07
CA GLU A 175 12.31 13.06 10.51
C GLU A 175 11.80 13.20 9.08
N THR A 176 10.58 13.75 8.93
CA THR A 176 10.03 14.11 7.61
C THR A 176 9.03 15.28 7.68
N SER A 177 8.84 15.93 6.53
CA SER A 177 7.87 17.00 6.29
C SER A 177 6.75 16.60 5.32
N ASN A 178 6.68 15.33 4.89
CA ASN A 178 5.63 14.83 4.00
C ASN A 178 4.92 13.60 4.57
N LEU A 179 3.58 13.58 4.46
CA LEU A 179 2.73 12.56 5.06
C LEU A 179 2.96 11.17 4.45
N TYR A 180 3.23 11.05 3.15
CA TYR A 180 3.49 9.72 2.58
C TYR A 180 4.77 9.10 3.14
N THR A 181 5.85 9.88 3.26
CA THR A 181 7.09 9.38 3.87
C THR A 181 6.93 9.10 5.37
N ALA A 182 6.02 9.79 6.05
CA ALA A 182 5.67 9.48 7.44
C ALA A 182 4.98 8.11 7.54
N PHE A 183 4.04 7.82 6.63
CA PHE A 183 3.40 6.51 6.57
C PHE A 183 4.43 5.41 6.28
N LEU A 184 5.30 5.60 5.29
CA LEU A 184 6.36 4.63 4.97
C LEU A 184 7.30 4.37 6.16
N ALA A 185 7.73 5.42 6.87
CA ALA A 185 8.61 5.29 8.04
C ALA A 185 7.93 4.58 9.22
N ILE A 186 6.62 4.80 9.43
CA ILE A 186 5.84 4.08 10.44
C ILE A 186 5.65 2.61 10.05
N ILE A 187 5.27 2.34 8.81
CA ILE A 187 5.09 0.97 8.29
C ILE A 187 6.40 0.18 8.41
N LYS A 188 7.54 0.80 8.06
CA LYS A 188 8.88 0.23 8.30
C LYS A 188 9.01 -0.27 9.74
N LYS A 189 8.59 0.49 10.74
CA LYS A 189 8.66 0.09 12.16
C LYS A 189 7.67 -1.03 12.52
N LEU A 190 6.49 -1.06 11.89
CA LEU A 190 5.42 -2.04 12.14
C LEU A 190 5.62 -3.40 11.42
N LEU A 191 6.43 -3.44 10.37
CA LEU A 191 6.73 -4.68 9.65
C LEU A 191 7.59 -5.63 10.50
N THR A 192 7.34 -6.93 10.36
CA THR A 192 8.25 -8.00 10.81
C THR A 192 9.52 -7.99 9.97
N ASP A 193 10.58 -8.61 10.47
CA ASP A 193 11.76 -8.84 9.64
C ASP A 193 11.38 -9.75 8.46
N GLU A 194 11.99 -9.51 7.30
CA GLU A 194 11.60 -10.07 6.00
C GLU A 194 10.17 -9.72 5.52
N GLY A 195 9.47 -8.83 6.23
CA GLY A 195 8.17 -8.31 5.82
C GLY A 195 8.26 -7.46 4.54
N GLN A 196 7.24 -7.56 3.69
CA GLN A 196 7.20 -6.91 2.38
C GLN A 196 6.34 -5.66 2.39
N LEU A 197 6.78 -4.65 1.64
CA LEU A 197 6.06 -3.41 1.40
C LEU A 197 5.97 -3.14 -0.09
N VAL A 198 4.75 -2.97 -0.60
CA VAL A 198 4.51 -2.40 -1.93
C VAL A 198 3.76 -1.09 -1.78
N ALA A 199 4.33 -0.01 -2.31
CA ALA A 199 3.72 1.31 -2.22
C ALA A 199 3.80 2.05 -3.56
N ILE A 200 2.75 2.81 -3.86
CA ILE A 200 2.76 3.86 -4.89
C ILE A 200 3.04 5.19 -4.23
N THR A 201 4.01 5.95 -4.73
CA THR A 201 4.41 7.24 -4.14
C THR A 201 5.00 8.19 -5.18
N PRO A 202 5.03 9.50 -4.92
CA PRO A 202 5.72 10.44 -5.79
C PRO A 202 7.20 10.10 -5.93
N ARG A 203 7.73 10.13 -7.16
CA ARG A 203 9.14 9.94 -7.50
C ARG A 203 10.07 10.90 -6.77
N SER A 204 9.54 12.02 -6.29
CA SER A 204 10.28 13.08 -5.61
C SER A 204 11.13 12.59 -4.43
N PHE A 205 10.75 11.51 -3.70
CA PHE A 205 11.60 11.01 -2.61
C PHE A 205 12.91 10.40 -3.08
N CYS A 206 13.03 10.01 -4.35
CA CYS A 206 14.24 9.39 -4.89
C CYS A 206 15.40 10.37 -5.12
N ASN A 207 15.21 11.69 -5.01
CA ASN A 207 16.25 12.67 -5.31
C ASN A 207 16.31 13.83 -4.31
N GLY A 208 17.42 14.58 -4.34
CA GLY A 208 17.60 15.86 -3.65
C GLY A 208 17.78 15.76 -2.13
N PRO A 209 18.17 16.88 -1.49
CA PRO A 209 18.41 16.94 -0.04
C PRO A 209 17.12 16.83 0.78
N TYR A 210 15.98 17.23 0.21
CA TYR A 210 14.69 17.31 0.92
C TYR A 210 14.26 15.98 1.55
N PHE A 211 14.46 14.85 0.86
CA PHE A 211 14.11 13.51 1.37
C PHE A 211 15.32 12.70 1.84
N LYS A 212 16.51 13.32 1.98
CA LYS A 212 17.75 12.60 2.31
C LYS A 212 17.66 11.89 3.68
N ALA A 213 17.17 12.59 4.71
CA ALA A 213 17.03 12.00 6.05
C ALA A 213 16.09 10.78 6.05
N PHE A 214 14.93 10.91 5.38
CA PHE A 214 14.00 9.80 5.20
C PHE A 214 14.61 8.64 4.41
N ARG A 215 15.29 8.90 3.29
CA ARG A 215 15.93 7.84 2.49
C ARG A 215 16.96 7.07 3.30
N ASN A 216 17.82 7.77 4.04
CA ASN A 216 18.84 7.14 4.87
C ASN A 216 18.20 6.23 5.93
N ASP A 217 17.23 6.74 6.69
CA ASP A 217 16.51 5.96 7.72
C ASP A 217 15.72 4.78 7.12
N PHE A 218 15.05 5.00 6.00
CA PHE A 218 14.22 3.98 5.36
C PHE A 218 15.09 2.87 4.74
N LEU A 219 16.10 3.24 3.96
CA LEU A 219 16.97 2.31 3.25
C LEU A 219 18.01 1.64 4.16
N GLU A 220 18.18 2.07 5.41
CA GLU A 220 18.97 1.32 6.39
C GLU A 220 18.32 -0.05 6.66
N GLU A 221 17.01 -0.08 6.90
CA GLU A 221 16.26 -1.28 7.30
C GLU A 221 15.40 -1.89 6.18
N MET A 222 15.26 -1.21 5.04
CA MET A 222 14.49 -1.70 3.89
C MET A 222 15.41 -1.92 2.69
N ALA A 223 15.26 -3.06 2.02
CA ALA A 223 15.97 -3.43 0.81
C ALA A 223 15.01 -3.34 -0.39
N LEU A 224 15.27 -2.42 -1.31
CA LEU A 224 14.49 -2.31 -2.55
C LEU A 224 14.71 -3.56 -3.41
N LYS A 225 13.64 -4.11 -3.97
CA LYS A 225 13.69 -5.25 -4.90
C LYS A 225 13.28 -4.86 -6.30
N ARG A 226 12.23 -4.04 -6.40
CA ARG A 226 11.69 -3.60 -7.68
C ARG A 226 11.21 -2.16 -7.59
N ILE A 227 11.46 -1.39 -8.63
CA ILE A 227 10.83 -0.09 -8.86
C ILE A 227 10.17 -0.12 -10.23
N HIS A 228 8.91 0.31 -10.28
CA HIS A 228 8.16 0.50 -11.49
C HIS A 228 7.94 1.99 -11.77
N ILE A 229 8.19 2.39 -13.01
CA ILE A 229 8.08 3.76 -13.50
C ILE A 229 7.02 3.79 -14.61
N PHE A 230 6.12 4.77 -14.56
CA PHE A 230 5.17 5.04 -15.63
C PHE A 230 5.84 5.90 -16.71
N GLU A 231 5.88 5.44 -17.97
CA GLU A 231 6.45 6.23 -19.06
C GLU A 231 5.44 7.26 -19.57
N SER A 232 5.89 8.51 -19.68
CA SER A 232 5.11 9.59 -20.27
C SER A 232 5.12 9.45 -21.79
N ARG A 233 4.04 8.92 -22.38
CA ARG A 233 3.69 9.23 -23.78
C ARG A 233 2.18 9.06 -24.04
N LYS A 234 1.48 10.20 -23.98
CA LYS A 234 0.16 10.53 -24.57
C LYS A 234 -1.11 9.83 -24.03
N ARG A 235 -1.96 10.67 -23.42
CA ARG A 235 -3.45 10.71 -23.55
C ARG A 235 -4.33 9.53 -23.09
N ALA A 236 -3.80 8.44 -22.53
CA ALA A 236 -4.65 7.38 -21.95
C ALA A 236 -5.25 7.73 -20.57
N PHE A 237 -4.74 8.78 -19.91
CA PHE A 237 -5.18 9.16 -18.57
C PHE A 237 -5.23 10.68 -18.37
N SER A 238 -6.34 11.31 -18.76
CA SER A 238 -6.57 12.74 -18.50
C SER A 238 -6.89 13.05 -17.04
N ASP A 239 -7.27 12.05 -16.24
CA ASP A 239 -7.47 12.18 -14.79
C ASP A 239 -6.17 11.91 -13.97
N ASP A 240 -5.08 11.41 -14.59
CA ASP A 240 -3.90 10.87 -13.89
C ASP A 240 -2.58 11.66 -14.05
N GLY A 241 -2.65 13.00 -14.16
CA GLY A 241 -1.45 13.84 -14.04
C GLY A 241 -0.65 13.54 -12.76
N VAL A 242 -1.32 13.05 -11.71
CA VAL A 242 -0.73 12.61 -10.45
C VAL A 242 0.05 11.29 -10.57
N LEU A 243 -0.35 10.34 -11.44
CA LEU A 243 0.35 9.05 -11.57
C LEU A 243 1.65 9.17 -12.39
N GLN A 244 1.74 10.12 -13.33
CA GLN A 244 2.93 10.32 -14.18
C GLN A 244 4.18 10.67 -13.37
N GLU A 245 4.01 11.31 -12.20
CA GLU A 245 5.10 11.63 -11.29
C GLU A 245 5.30 10.58 -10.19
N ASN A 246 4.51 9.50 -10.17
CA ASN A 246 4.62 8.44 -9.17
C ASN A 246 5.49 7.27 -9.65
N ILE A 247 5.97 6.50 -8.69
CA ILE A 247 6.57 5.18 -8.86
C ILE A 247 5.84 4.18 -7.98
N ILE A 248 5.88 2.92 -8.37
CA ILE A 248 5.52 1.81 -7.47
C ILE A 248 6.80 1.09 -7.10
N PHE A 249 7.05 0.85 -5.82
CA PHE A 249 8.21 0.06 -5.40
C PHE A 249 7.81 -1.11 -4.52
N HIS A 250 8.60 -2.17 -4.59
CA HIS A 250 8.58 -3.30 -3.67
C HIS A 250 9.88 -3.28 -2.86
N ALA A 251 9.74 -3.28 -1.53
CA ALA A 251 10.85 -3.38 -0.58
C ALA A 251 10.62 -4.50 0.43
N ILE A 252 11.70 -5.11 0.92
CA ILE A 252 11.70 -6.10 2.00
C ILE A 252 12.37 -5.48 3.23
N LYS A 253 11.82 -5.71 4.42
CA LYS A 253 12.44 -5.32 5.69
C LYS A 253 13.66 -6.18 5.97
N SER A 254 14.81 -5.72 5.47
CA SER A 254 16.09 -6.38 5.63
C SER A 254 17.24 -5.38 5.52
N LYS A 255 18.24 -5.54 6.40
CA LYS A 255 19.51 -4.80 6.30
C LYS A 255 20.36 -5.31 5.15
N LYS A 256 20.17 -6.58 4.73
CA LYS A 256 20.89 -7.17 3.60
C LYS A 256 20.34 -6.63 2.28
N LYS A 257 21.16 -5.88 1.55
CA LYS A 257 20.78 -5.34 0.24
C LYS A 257 21.02 -6.40 -0.85
N PRO A 258 20.14 -6.53 -1.86
CA PRO A 258 20.46 -7.34 -3.03
C PRO A 258 21.61 -6.69 -3.80
N SER A 259 22.27 -7.45 -4.67
CA SER A 259 23.25 -6.87 -5.62
C SER A 259 22.57 -5.98 -6.65
N LYS A 260 21.37 -6.36 -7.10
CA LYS A 260 20.62 -5.66 -8.14
C LYS A 260 19.19 -5.37 -7.72
N ILE A 261 18.62 -4.30 -8.29
CA ILE A 261 17.18 -4.01 -8.27
C ILE A 261 16.61 -4.12 -9.68
N ALA A 262 15.39 -4.64 -9.78
CA ALA A 262 14.66 -4.67 -11.03
C ALA A 262 13.96 -3.33 -11.27
N ILE A 263 14.19 -2.71 -12.42
CA ILE A 263 13.44 -1.55 -12.88
C ILE A 263 12.51 -1.99 -13.99
N SER A 264 11.21 -1.75 -13.82
CA SER A 264 10.20 -2.01 -14.86
C SER A 264 9.52 -0.74 -15.34
N SER A 265 9.14 -0.66 -16.61
CA SER A 265 8.33 0.44 -17.14
C SER A 265 7.29 -0.01 -18.15
N HIS A 266 6.21 0.77 -18.29
CA HIS A 266 5.24 0.64 -19.39
C HIS A 266 4.81 2.03 -19.87
N SER A 267 4.43 2.11 -21.15
CA SER A 267 3.88 3.32 -21.75
C SER A 267 2.40 3.54 -21.37
N SER A 268 1.62 2.46 -21.25
CA SER A 268 0.24 2.43 -20.71
C SER A 268 -0.06 1.10 -19.99
N PRO A 269 -1.03 1.05 -19.05
CA PRO A 269 -1.53 -0.20 -18.48
C PRO A 269 -2.02 -1.16 -19.58
N GLY A 270 -1.49 -2.38 -19.56
CA GLY A 270 -1.74 -3.39 -20.59
C GLY A 270 -0.65 -3.49 -21.66
N ASP A 271 0.26 -2.51 -21.76
CA ASP A 271 1.43 -2.61 -22.64
C ASP A 271 2.46 -3.62 -22.09
N PRO A 272 3.32 -4.18 -22.96
CA PRO A 272 4.46 -4.98 -22.52
C PRO A 272 5.32 -4.22 -21.51
N LEU A 273 5.72 -4.90 -20.44
CA LEU A 273 6.65 -4.36 -19.46
C LEU A 273 8.08 -4.45 -20.02
N PHE A 274 8.76 -3.32 -20.03
CA PHE A 274 10.20 -3.27 -20.21
C PHE A 274 10.88 -3.51 -18.87
N TRP A 275 11.95 -4.30 -18.86
CA TRP A 275 12.69 -4.67 -17.66
C TRP A 275 14.19 -4.43 -17.84
N ARG A 276 14.83 -3.97 -16.77
CA ARG A 276 16.29 -3.96 -16.65
C ARG A 276 16.67 -4.15 -15.19
N ASP A 277 17.78 -4.85 -14.96
CA ASP A 277 18.42 -4.88 -13.65
C ASP A 277 19.49 -3.80 -13.57
N VAL A 278 19.57 -3.13 -12.43
CA VAL A 278 20.62 -2.15 -12.12
C VAL A 278 21.27 -2.51 -10.79
N GLU A 279 22.56 -2.21 -10.63
CA GLU A 279 23.27 -2.39 -9.35
C GLU A 279 22.59 -1.58 -8.23
N TYR A 280 22.66 -2.08 -7.00
CA TYR A 280 21.95 -1.50 -5.85
C TYR A 280 22.57 -0.19 -5.32
N ASP A 281 23.79 0.15 -5.71
CA ASP A 281 24.63 1.22 -5.16
C ASP A 281 23.91 2.55 -4.82
#